data_AF-A0A914Z808-F1
#
_entry.id   AF-A0A914Z808-F1
#
_cell.length_a   1.000
_cell.length_b   1.000
_cell.length_c   1.000
_cell.angle_alpha   90.00
_cell.angle_beta   90.00
_cell.angle_gamma   90.00
#
_symmetry.space_group_name_H-M   'P 1'
#
loop_
_entity.id
_entity.type
_entity.pdbx_description
1 polymer ?
#
loop_
_entity_poly.entity_id
_entity_poly.type
_entity_poly.pdbx_seq_one_letter_code
_entity_poly.pdbx_strand_id
1 'polypeptide(L)'
;MFKQIAFGILVAFVVIDFSQACAPPPSSGNSTAGRKRRDVENDGGLSVAVTTLYDFDENENSANIASLGQQLKQLAKSQQLDLTQFGSIKKAVENDSGHLLVRYSAERGNCEAVKTFVSQAVHLSPVVSSASVDCDGENTVVDKEQQ
;
A
#
# COMPACT_ATOMS: atom_id res chain seq x y z
N MET A 1 -14.44 36.49 51.63
CA MET A 1 -13.02 36.76 51.94
C MET A 1 -12.19 36.29 50.76
N PHE A 2 -11.37 37.20 50.21
CA PHE A 2 -10.57 37.02 49.00
C PHE A 2 -9.30 36.19 49.25
N LYS A 3 -8.91 35.36 48.27
CA LYS A 3 -7.56 35.43 47.67
C LYS A 3 -7.47 34.63 46.37
N GLN A 4 -7.27 35.35 45.27
CA GLN A 4 -6.68 34.84 44.04
C GLN A 4 -5.17 34.67 44.20
N ILE A 5 -4.57 33.69 43.52
CA ILE A 5 -3.27 33.84 42.86
C ILE A 5 -3.36 33.14 41.51
N ALA A 6 -3.35 33.95 40.46
CA ALA A 6 -3.17 33.54 39.09
C ALA A 6 -1.70 33.11 38.87
N PHE A 7 -1.48 32.00 38.18
CA PHE A 7 -0.24 31.73 37.47
C PHE A 7 -0.57 31.60 35.99
N GLY A 8 -0.38 32.70 35.27
CA GLY A 8 -0.31 32.68 33.82
C GLY A 8 1.03 32.09 33.41
N ILE A 9 0.98 31.09 32.54
CA ILE A 9 2.11 30.74 31.69
C ILE A 9 1.63 30.87 30.25
N LEU A 10 2.10 31.96 29.65
CA LEU A 10 1.97 32.35 28.27
C LEU A 10 3.15 31.69 27.55
N VAL A 11 2.90 30.69 26.70
CA VAL A 11 3.91 30.18 25.76
C VAL A 11 3.42 30.47 24.35
N ALA A 12 4.14 31.38 23.71
CA ALA A 12 3.92 31.86 22.38
C ALA A 12 4.42 30.86 21.32
N PHE A 13 3.66 30.79 20.23
CA PHE A 13 4.06 30.65 18.82
C PHE A 13 5.35 29.88 18.48
N VAL A 14 5.18 28.75 17.81
CA VAL A 14 5.96 28.44 16.61
C VAL A 14 4.99 27.99 15.52
N VAL A 15 4.72 28.88 14.56
CA VAL A 15 4.15 28.54 13.27
C VAL A 15 5.31 27.96 12.47
N ILE A 16 5.25 26.67 12.13
CA ILE A 16 6.18 26.09 11.16
C ILE A 16 5.45 26.04 9.82
N ASP A 17 5.73 27.04 8.99
CA ASP A 17 5.43 27.06 7.56
C ASP A 17 6.40 26.10 6.85
N PHE A 18 5.92 24.92 6.44
CA PHE A 18 6.63 24.07 5.48
C PHE A 18 6.06 24.31 4.08
N SER A 19 6.33 25.48 3.52
CA SER A 19 6.22 25.71 2.08
C SER A 19 7.51 25.23 1.40
N GLN A 20 7.66 23.91 1.19
CA GLN A 20 8.62 23.41 0.20
C GLN A 20 7.91 23.23 -1.14
N ALA A 21 7.98 24.28 -1.94
CA ALA A 21 7.82 24.18 -3.38
C ALA A 21 8.97 23.33 -3.95
N CYS A 22 8.72 22.06 -4.23
CA CYS A 22 9.62 21.24 -5.03
C CYS A 22 9.55 21.74 -6.48
N ALA A 23 10.53 22.55 -6.87
CA ALA A 23 10.84 22.76 -8.29
C ALA A 23 11.39 21.44 -8.87
N PRO A 24 10.97 21.03 -10.09
CA PRO A 24 11.53 19.85 -10.73
C PRO A 24 12.99 20.10 -11.14
N PRO A 25 13.93 19.18 -10.86
CA PRO A 25 15.30 19.29 -11.37
C PRO A 25 15.33 19.11 -12.90
N PRO A 26 16.30 19.72 -13.61
CA PRO A 26 16.46 19.52 -15.04
C PRO A 26 16.90 18.08 -15.34
N SER A 27 16.09 17.37 -16.12
CA SER A 27 16.43 16.05 -16.69
C SER A 27 17.62 16.15 -17.64
N SER A 28 18.79 15.74 -17.15
CA SER A 28 19.92 15.30 -17.97
C SER A 28 20.24 13.87 -17.56
N GLY A 29 19.99 12.90 -18.43
CA GLY A 29 20.17 11.49 -18.11
C GLY A 29 19.73 10.57 -19.23
N ASN A 30 20.55 10.51 -20.27
CA ASN A 30 20.50 9.47 -21.30
C ASN A 30 20.67 8.09 -20.62
N SER A 31 19.69 7.20 -20.75
CA SER A 31 19.82 5.79 -20.38
C SER A 31 19.04 4.92 -21.37
N THR A 32 19.80 4.50 -22.38
CA THR A 32 19.85 3.16 -22.95
C THR A 32 18.71 2.20 -22.60
N ALA A 33 17.90 1.94 -23.61
CA ALA A 33 17.38 0.64 -24.02
C ALA A 33 17.02 -0.39 -22.93
N GLY A 34 15.70 -0.65 -22.84
CA GLY A 34 15.24 -2.00 -23.14
C GLY A 34 15.03 -2.94 -21.95
N ARG A 35 14.22 -2.55 -20.98
CA ARG A 35 13.25 -3.47 -20.38
C ARG A 35 11.92 -2.76 -20.27
N LYS A 36 11.05 -3.02 -21.24
CA LYS A 36 9.63 -2.72 -21.19
C LYS A 36 9.07 -3.44 -19.96
N ARG A 37 9.11 -2.78 -18.80
CA ARG A 37 8.23 -3.13 -17.68
C ARG A 37 6.84 -3.05 -18.29
N ARG A 38 6.04 -4.10 -18.10
CA ARG A 38 4.66 -4.08 -18.54
C ARG A 38 4.05 -2.90 -17.80
N ASP A 39 3.88 -1.78 -18.51
CA ASP A 39 2.93 -0.76 -18.13
C ASP A 39 1.61 -1.53 -18.04
N VAL A 40 1.27 -1.91 -16.81
CA VAL A 40 -0.12 -2.18 -16.46
C VAL A 40 -0.76 -0.84 -16.71
N GLU A 41 -1.34 -0.74 -17.92
CA GLU A 41 -2.14 0.37 -18.40
C GLU A 41 -2.94 0.86 -17.20
N ASN A 42 -2.54 2.03 -16.69
CA ASN A 42 -3.12 2.65 -15.52
C ASN A 42 -4.46 3.23 -15.97
N ASP A 43 -5.40 2.33 -16.24
CA ASP A 43 -6.79 2.61 -16.59
C ASP A 43 -7.53 3.05 -15.31
N GLY A 44 -7.09 4.14 -14.66
CA GLY A 44 -7.77 4.78 -13.52
C GLY A 44 -8.34 3.80 -12.49
N GLY A 45 -7.59 2.75 -12.16
CA GLY A 45 -8.07 1.57 -11.46
C GLY A 45 -7.31 1.30 -10.17
N LEU A 46 -8.01 0.76 -9.18
CA LEU A 46 -7.43 0.35 -7.91
C LEU A 46 -6.38 -0.75 -8.14
N SER A 47 -5.14 -0.52 -7.70
CA SER A 47 -4.06 -1.51 -7.76
C SER A 47 -3.47 -1.74 -6.38
N VAL A 48 -3.34 -2.99 -5.97
CA VAL A 48 -2.79 -3.39 -4.67
C VAL A 48 -1.62 -4.33 -4.93
N ALA A 49 -0.41 -3.96 -4.55
CA ALA A 49 0.73 -4.85 -4.54
C ALA A 49 0.94 -5.41 -3.13
N VAL A 50 1.09 -6.71 -2.99
CA VAL A 50 1.36 -7.36 -1.69
C VAL A 50 2.66 -8.12 -1.81
N THR A 51 3.68 -7.70 -1.07
CA THR A 51 4.95 -8.41 -0.95
C THR A 51 4.88 -9.35 0.25
N THR A 52 5.16 -10.62 0.02
CA THR A 52 5.15 -11.65 1.05
C THR A 52 6.57 -11.99 1.51
N LEU A 53 6.68 -12.71 2.62
CA LEU A 53 7.93 -13.29 3.10
C LEU A 53 8.28 -14.61 2.40
N TYR A 54 7.42 -15.11 1.50
CA TYR A 54 7.73 -16.28 0.70
C TYR A 54 8.77 -15.94 -0.35
N ASP A 55 9.70 -16.86 -0.59
CA ASP A 55 10.62 -16.77 -1.70
C ASP A 55 9.85 -16.92 -3.03
N PHE A 56 10.33 -16.22 -4.04
CA PHE A 56 9.81 -16.35 -5.39
C PHE A 56 10.34 -17.64 -6.02
N ASP A 57 9.49 -18.66 -6.10
CA ASP A 57 9.76 -19.93 -6.80
C ASP A 57 8.61 -20.23 -7.76
N GLU A 58 8.89 -20.29 -9.06
CA GLU A 58 7.86 -20.51 -10.10
C GLU A 58 7.05 -21.79 -9.89
N ASN A 59 7.62 -22.81 -9.26
CA ASN A 59 6.94 -24.09 -8.99
C ASN A 59 6.00 -24.00 -7.79
N GLU A 60 6.35 -23.21 -6.77
CA GLU A 60 5.57 -23.08 -5.53
C GLU A 60 4.65 -21.85 -5.50
N ASN A 61 4.91 -20.86 -6.35
CA ASN A 61 4.17 -19.60 -6.42
C ASN A 61 2.65 -19.85 -6.53
N SER A 62 2.22 -20.81 -7.33
CA SER A 62 0.80 -21.13 -7.48
C SER A 62 0.14 -21.55 -6.15
N ALA A 63 0.81 -22.38 -5.35
CA ALA A 63 0.34 -22.83 -4.04
C ALA A 63 0.41 -21.69 -3.00
N ASN A 64 1.51 -20.92 -2.99
CA ASN A 64 1.71 -19.80 -2.08
C ASN A 64 0.68 -18.69 -2.32
N ILE A 65 0.38 -18.37 -3.58
CA ILE A 65 -0.67 -17.41 -3.96
C ILE A 65 -2.06 -17.94 -3.60
N ALA A 66 -2.33 -19.23 -3.80
CA ALA A 66 -3.61 -19.82 -3.40
C ALA A 66 -3.82 -19.72 -1.89
N SER A 67 -2.78 -20.01 -1.10
CA SER A 67 -2.79 -19.89 0.36
C SER A 67 -2.98 -18.43 0.80
N LEU A 68 -2.19 -17.49 0.26
CA LEU A 68 -2.33 -16.06 0.52
C LEU A 68 -3.76 -15.58 0.15
N GLY A 69 -4.27 -16.00 -1.00
CA GLY A 69 -5.61 -15.64 -1.45
C GLY A 69 -6.72 -16.17 -0.53
N GLN A 70 -6.56 -17.34 0.08
CA GLN A 70 -7.50 -17.86 1.08
C GLN A 70 -7.42 -17.02 2.37
N GLN A 71 -6.22 -16.69 2.85
CA GLN A 71 -6.05 -15.84 4.04
C GLN A 71 -6.65 -14.45 3.84
N LEU A 72 -6.36 -13.80 2.72
CA LEU A 72 -6.93 -12.49 2.39
C LEU A 72 -8.45 -12.55 2.26
N LYS A 73 -9.01 -13.63 1.68
CA LYS A 73 -10.48 -13.83 1.64
C LYS A 73 -11.08 -14.00 3.02
N GLN A 74 -10.44 -14.75 3.91
CA GLN A 74 -10.92 -14.93 5.28
C GLN A 74 -10.88 -13.60 6.04
N LEU A 75 -9.80 -12.83 5.88
CA LEU A 75 -9.66 -11.50 6.48
C LEU A 75 -10.71 -10.52 5.93
N ALA A 76 -10.95 -10.53 4.63
CA ALA A 76 -11.97 -9.69 4.00
C ALA A 76 -13.36 -10.01 4.57
N LYS A 77 -13.68 -11.30 4.74
CA LYS A 77 -14.93 -11.73 5.38
C LYS A 77 -15.03 -11.25 6.83
N SER A 78 -13.96 -11.32 7.62
CA SER A 78 -13.99 -10.85 9.01
C SER A 78 -14.17 -9.34 9.12
N GLN A 79 -13.66 -8.58 8.13
CA GLN A 79 -13.83 -7.13 8.06
C GLN A 79 -15.10 -6.69 7.32
N GLN A 80 -15.97 -7.64 6.94
CA GLN A 80 -17.18 -7.38 6.15
C GLN A 80 -16.89 -6.65 4.82
N LEU A 81 -15.69 -6.83 4.27
CA LEU A 81 -15.31 -6.28 2.98
C LEU A 81 -15.92 -7.13 1.87
N ASP A 82 -16.90 -6.58 1.17
CA ASP A 82 -17.54 -7.26 0.04
C ASP A 82 -16.59 -7.25 -1.17
N LEU A 83 -16.02 -8.41 -1.50
CA LEU A 83 -15.10 -8.53 -2.63
C LEU A 83 -15.81 -8.38 -3.99
N THR A 84 -17.13 -8.46 -4.04
CA THR A 84 -17.90 -8.32 -5.29
C THR A 84 -17.94 -6.88 -5.80
N GLN A 85 -17.73 -5.90 -4.92
CA GLN A 85 -17.73 -4.48 -5.27
C GLN A 85 -16.52 -4.07 -6.14
N PHE A 86 -15.48 -4.91 -6.18
CA PHE A 86 -14.26 -4.65 -6.95
C PHE A 86 -14.35 -5.11 -8.41
N GLY A 87 -15.46 -5.75 -8.80
CA GLY A 87 -15.65 -6.26 -10.16
C GLY A 87 -14.59 -7.29 -10.55
N SER A 88 -14.02 -7.14 -11.75
CA SER A 88 -12.99 -8.03 -12.27
C SER A 88 -11.64 -7.75 -11.63
N ILE A 89 -11.20 -8.63 -10.73
CA ILE A 89 -9.87 -8.55 -10.11
C ILE A 89 -8.86 -9.34 -10.96
N LYS A 90 -7.95 -8.61 -11.61
CA LYS A 90 -6.78 -9.18 -12.28
C LYS A 90 -5.68 -9.44 -11.26
N LYS A 91 -4.87 -10.48 -11.50
CA LYS A 91 -3.72 -10.84 -10.65
C LYS A 91 -2.47 -10.94 -11.50
N ALA A 92 -1.39 -10.34 -11.04
CA ALA A 92 -0.07 -10.48 -11.59
C ALA A 92 0.90 -10.92 -10.49
N VAL A 93 1.87 -11.73 -10.87
CA VAL A 93 2.88 -12.28 -9.97
C VAL A 93 4.22 -11.74 -10.43
N GLU A 94 4.96 -11.17 -9.49
CA GLU A 94 6.24 -10.51 -9.74
C GLU A 94 7.26 -11.00 -8.70
N ASN A 95 8.54 -10.93 -9.08
CA ASN A 95 9.65 -11.14 -8.16
C ASN A 95 10.10 -9.78 -7.65
N ASP A 96 9.99 -9.56 -6.35
CA ASP A 96 10.48 -8.36 -5.67
C ASP A 96 11.63 -8.74 -4.75
N SER A 97 12.87 -8.49 -5.19
CA SER A 97 14.09 -8.74 -4.42
C SER A 97 14.26 -10.20 -3.91
N GLY A 98 13.75 -11.18 -4.64
CA GLY A 98 13.76 -12.59 -4.26
C GLY A 98 12.46 -13.06 -3.57
N HIS A 99 11.57 -12.13 -3.22
CA HIS A 99 10.30 -12.42 -2.59
C HIS A 99 9.14 -12.44 -3.58
N LEU A 100 8.11 -13.22 -3.24
CA LEU A 100 6.87 -13.29 -3.98
C LEU A 100 6.05 -12.00 -3.77
N LEU A 101 5.92 -11.21 -4.84
CA LEU A 101 5.01 -10.07 -4.92
C LEU A 101 3.78 -10.45 -5.74
N VAL A 102 2.60 -10.15 -5.20
CA VAL A 102 1.32 -10.36 -5.88
C VAL A 102 0.61 -9.02 -6.06
N ARG A 103 0.41 -8.62 -7.31
CA ARG A 103 -0.34 -7.42 -7.67
C ARG A 103 -1.77 -7.78 -8.04
N TYR A 104 -2.72 -7.18 -7.35
CA TYR A 104 -4.14 -7.24 -7.63
C TYR A 104 -4.56 -5.93 -8.28
N SER A 105 -5.30 -5.99 -9.38
CA SER A 105 -5.83 -4.78 -10.03
C SER A 105 -7.32 -4.95 -10.25
N ALA A 106 -8.09 -3.92 -9.91
CA ALA A 106 -9.54 -3.90 -9.99
C ALA A 106 -10.01 -2.64 -10.72
N GLU A 107 -11.07 -2.77 -11.52
CA GLU A 107 -11.63 -1.66 -12.29
C GLU A 107 -12.35 -0.63 -11.41
N ARG A 108 -12.82 -1.04 -10.24
CA ARG A 108 -13.57 -0.22 -9.29
C ARG A 108 -13.25 -0.67 -7.87
N GLY A 109 -13.54 0.19 -6.89
CA GLY A 109 -13.42 -0.17 -5.49
C GLY A 109 -13.49 1.04 -4.57
N ASN A 110 -13.81 0.79 -3.30
CA ASN A 110 -13.65 1.81 -2.27
C ASN A 110 -12.18 1.82 -1.82
N CYS A 111 -11.43 2.81 -2.29
CA CYS A 111 -10.02 2.98 -1.98
C CYS A 111 -9.71 3.09 -0.47
N GLU A 112 -10.56 3.77 0.29
CA GLU A 112 -10.39 3.88 1.74
C GLU A 112 -10.52 2.52 2.42
N ALA A 113 -11.57 1.77 2.07
CA ALA A 113 -11.79 0.42 2.60
C ALA A 113 -10.64 -0.52 2.23
N VAL A 114 -10.06 -0.37 1.04
CA VAL A 114 -8.92 -1.17 0.59
C VAL A 114 -7.64 -0.80 1.33
N LYS A 115 -7.35 0.49 1.52
CA LYS A 115 -6.22 0.94 2.33
C LYS A 115 -6.30 0.39 3.75
N THR A 116 -7.47 0.48 4.38
CA THR A 116 -7.71 -0.11 5.71
C THR A 116 -7.52 -1.62 5.71
N PHE A 117 -8.10 -2.32 4.74
CA PHE A 117 -7.97 -3.77 4.61
C PHE A 117 -6.51 -4.20 4.44
N VAL A 118 -5.77 -3.53 3.56
CA VAL A 118 -4.36 -3.83 3.25
C VAL A 118 -3.47 -3.54 4.44
N SER A 119 -3.68 -2.40 5.12
CA SER A 119 -2.96 -2.11 6.37
C SER A 119 -3.17 -3.21 7.40
N GLN A 120 -4.42 -3.63 7.63
CA GLN A 120 -4.71 -4.74 8.53
C GLN A 120 -4.10 -6.07 8.05
N ALA A 121 -4.08 -6.33 6.73
CA ALA A 121 -3.48 -7.54 6.18
C ALA A 121 -1.97 -7.60 6.48
N VAL A 122 -1.26 -6.48 6.38
CA VAL A 122 0.17 -6.39 6.72
C VAL A 122 0.40 -6.68 8.21
N HIS A 123 -0.44 -6.14 9.09
CA HIS A 123 -0.31 -6.35 10.54
C HIS A 123 -0.75 -7.74 11.02
N LEU A 124 -1.83 -8.29 10.46
CA LEU A 124 -2.44 -9.53 10.94
C LEU A 124 -1.90 -10.77 10.23
N SER A 125 -1.45 -10.64 8.98
CA SER A 125 -0.90 -11.78 8.27
C SER A 125 0.55 -12.00 8.67
N PRO A 126 0.93 -13.20 9.16
CA PRO A 126 2.32 -13.49 9.48
C PRO A 126 3.22 -13.52 8.24
N VAL A 127 2.64 -13.70 7.04
CA VAL A 127 3.37 -13.92 5.79
C VAL A 127 3.47 -12.68 4.90
N VAL A 128 2.70 -11.63 5.18
CA VAL A 128 2.81 -10.35 4.46
C VAL A 128 3.92 -9.52 5.10
N SER A 129 4.84 -9.03 4.27
CA SER A 129 5.95 -8.16 4.66
C SER A 129 5.60 -6.70 4.46
N SER A 130 5.05 -6.38 3.30
CA SER A 130 4.61 -5.04 2.95
C SER A 130 3.52 -5.10 1.90
N ALA A 131 2.79 -4.01 1.74
CA ALA A 131 1.83 -3.86 0.69
C ALA A 131 1.71 -2.40 0.26
N SER A 132 1.42 -2.17 -1.02
CA SER A 132 1.13 -0.86 -1.56
C SER A 132 -0.25 -0.82 -2.19
N VAL A 133 -0.93 0.31 -2.06
CA VAL A 133 -2.24 0.58 -2.65
C VAL A 133 -2.13 1.83 -3.50
N ASP A 134 -2.28 1.66 -4.80
CA ASP A 134 -2.39 2.73 -5.77
C ASP A 134 -3.87 2.95 -6.11
N CYS A 135 -4.34 4.16 -5.83
CA CYS A 135 -5.70 4.61 -6.03
C CYS A 135 -5.69 5.91 -6.82
N ASP A 136 -6.13 5.87 -8.08
CA ASP A 136 -6.18 7.05 -8.95
C ASP A 136 -4.82 7.81 -9.01
N GLY A 137 -3.71 7.07 -8.97
CA GLY A 137 -2.35 7.61 -8.97
C GLY A 137 -1.81 8.06 -7.61
N GLU A 138 -2.59 7.93 -6.53
CA GLU A 138 -2.10 8.08 -5.16
C GLU A 138 -1.64 6.73 -4.61
N ASN A 139 -0.33 6.57 -4.42
CA ASN A 139 0.27 5.36 -3.89
C ASN A 139 0.50 5.47 -2.36
N THR A 140 -0.11 4.56 -1.61
CA THR A 140 0.09 4.38 -0.17
C THR A 140 0.85 3.08 0.07
N VAL A 141 2.04 3.15 0.63
CA VAL A 141 2.82 1.97 1.03
C VAL A 141 2.65 1.73 2.53
N VAL A 142 2.37 0.50 2.90
CA VAL A 142 2.27 0.02 4.28
C VAL A 142 3.28 -1.10 4.46
N ASP A 143 4.28 -0.84 5.27
CA ASP A 143 5.28 -1.84 5.66
C ASP A 143 4.93 -2.40 7.03
N LYS A 144 5.30 -3.65 7.28
CA LYS A 144 5.24 -4.21 8.62
C LYS A 144 6.28 -3.49 9.46
N GLU A 145 5.84 -2.55 10.29
CA GLU A 145 6.70 -1.86 11.23
C GLU A 145 7.43 -2.92 12.08
N GLN A 146 8.77 -2.96 12.00
CA GLN A 146 9.58 -3.93 12.72
C GLN A 146 9.45 -3.62 14.23
N GLN A 147 8.52 -4.30 14.90
CA GLN A 147 8.49 -4.39 16.37
C GLN A 147 9.51 -5.41 16.86
#